data_AF-A0A2S6AYJ9-F1
#
_entry.id   AF-A0A2S6AYJ9-F1
#
_cell.length_a   1.000
_cell.length_b   1.000
_cell.length_c   1.000
_cell.angle_alpha   90.00
_cell.angle_beta   90.00
_cell.angle_gamma   90.00
#
_symmetry.space_group_name_H-M   'P 1'
#
loop_
_entity.id
_entity.type
_entity.pdbx_description
1 polymer ?
#
loop_
_entity_poly.entity_id
_entity_poly.type
_entity_poly.pdbx_seq_one_letter_code
_entity_poly.pdbx_strand_id
1 'polypeptide(L)'
;AARWLVPRLASFNAAHPGIALNIQASNSPVDLAGGAADLAVRGGGGHFTGLHAERLLQAGFAPVASPRLKLRKAGDVARHPLIHFDWQR
;
A
#
# COMPACT_ATOMS: atom_id res chain seq x y z
N ALA A 1 -4.42 1.04 -2.31
CA ALA A 1 -5.71 0.79 -1.64
C ALA A 1 -6.58 -0.27 -2.33
N ALA A 2 -6.79 -0.20 -3.64
CA ALA A 2 -7.80 -0.99 -4.38
C ALA A 2 -7.83 -2.50 -4.11
N ARG A 3 -6.66 -3.15 -3.90
CA ARG A 3 -6.58 -4.60 -3.70
C ARG A 3 -6.81 -5.08 -2.26
N TRP A 4 -6.78 -4.18 -1.27
CA TRP A 4 -6.87 -4.57 0.14
C TRP A 4 -7.94 -3.79 0.91
N LEU A 5 -7.92 -2.46 0.82
CA LEU A 5 -8.85 -1.62 1.59
C LEU A 5 -10.25 -1.64 0.98
N VAL A 6 -10.38 -1.38 -0.32
CA VAL A 6 -11.68 -1.25 -1.00
C VAL A 6 -12.60 -2.46 -0.79
N PRO A 7 -12.13 -3.72 -0.91
CA PRO A 7 -12.96 -4.90 -0.65
C PRO A 7 -13.51 -4.99 0.79
N ARG A 8 -12.92 -4.27 1.75
CA ARG A 8 -13.29 -4.29 3.18
C ARG A 8 -14.20 -3.13 3.59
N LEU A 9 -14.41 -2.13 2.71
CA LEU A 9 -15.21 -0.96 3.03
C LEU A 9 -16.69 -1.28 3.17
N ALA A 10 -17.20 -2.21 2.35
CA ALA A 10 -18.61 -2.60 2.41
C ALA A 10 -18.98 -3.18 3.79
N SER A 11 -18.15 -4.10 4.31
CA SER A 11 -18.36 -4.68 5.65
C SER A 11 -18.20 -3.64 6.75
N PHE A 12 -17.25 -2.70 6.62
CA PHE A 12 -17.07 -1.63 7.59
C PHE A 12 -18.29 -0.70 7.65
N ASN A 13 -18.80 -0.25 6.50
CA ASN A 13 -19.97 0.61 6.43
C ASN A 13 -21.21 -0.07 7.02
N ALA A 14 -21.39 -1.37 6.78
CA ALA A 14 -22.48 -2.13 7.38
C ALA A 14 -22.36 -2.23 8.91
N ALA A 15 -21.15 -2.41 9.44
CA ALA A 15 -20.91 -2.47 10.89
C ALA A 15 -20.98 -1.10 11.57
N HIS A 16 -20.69 -0.01 10.84
CA HIS A 16 -20.59 1.34 11.38
C HIS A 16 -21.33 2.38 10.51
N PRO A 17 -22.67 2.28 10.39
CA PRO A 17 -23.45 3.13 9.47
C PRO A 17 -23.45 4.63 9.83
N GLY A 18 -23.09 4.98 11.08
CA GLY A 18 -22.99 6.37 11.52
C GLY A 18 -21.68 7.08 11.12
N ILE A 19 -20.73 6.37 10.52
CA ILE A 19 -19.44 6.94 10.13
C ILE A 19 -19.48 7.28 8.65
N ALA A 20 -19.43 8.57 8.32
CA ALA A 20 -19.28 9.03 6.94
C ALA A 20 -17.81 8.90 6.51
N LEU A 21 -17.49 7.87 5.70
CA LEU A 21 -16.14 7.68 5.17
C LEU A 21 -15.87 8.54 3.93
N ASN A 22 -14.80 9.34 3.98
CA ASN A 22 -14.21 9.99 2.82
C ASN A 22 -12.81 9.40 2.57
N ILE A 23 -12.57 8.90 1.36
CA ILE A 23 -11.32 8.21 1.02
C ILE A 23 -10.62 8.96 -0.10
N GLN A 24 -9.42 9.43 0.22
CA GLN A 24 -8.53 10.09 -0.73
C GLN A 24 -7.28 9.24 -0.99
N ALA A 25 -6.81 9.22 -2.23
CA ALA A 25 -5.58 8.54 -2.62
C ALA A 25 -4.56 9.59 -3.07
N SER A 26 -3.42 9.64 -2.39
CA SER A 26 -2.29 10.52 -2.72
C SER A 26 -0.98 9.78 -2.51
N ASN A 27 -0.01 10.00 -3.38
CA ASN A 27 1.36 9.47 -3.19
C ASN A 27 2.16 10.30 -2.18
N SER A 28 1.86 11.60 -2.06
CA SER A 28 2.55 12.49 -1.12
C SER A 28 1.98 12.34 0.29
N PRO A 29 2.80 12.52 1.34
CA PRO A 29 2.33 12.70 2.70
C PRO A 29 1.26 13.80 2.78
N VAL A 30 0.30 13.63 3.67
CA VAL A 30 -0.76 14.61 3.93
C VAL A 30 -0.57 15.16 5.34
N ASP A 31 -0.97 16.41 5.54
CA ASP A 31 -0.90 17.03 6.84
C ASP A 31 -2.08 16.60 7.73
N LEU A 32 -1.81 15.63 8.61
CA LEU A 32 -2.80 15.15 9.58
C LEU A 32 -3.04 16.18 10.71
N ALA A 33 -2.03 16.99 11.05
CA ALA A 33 -2.17 17.99 12.10
C ALA A 33 -3.01 19.20 11.62
N GLY A 34 -2.88 19.56 10.35
CA GLY A 34 -3.66 20.60 9.68
C GLY A 34 -5.07 20.15 9.23
N GLY A 35 -5.48 18.92 9.53
CA GLY A 35 -6.84 18.44 9.26
C GLY A 35 -7.11 18.04 7.81
N ALA A 36 -6.08 17.79 6.99
CA ALA A 36 -6.28 17.31 5.62
C ALA A 36 -6.89 15.90 5.59
N ALA A 37 -6.66 15.11 6.64
CA ALA A 37 -7.31 13.82 6.89
C ALA A 37 -7.21 13.46 8.38
N ASP A 38 -8.13 12.62 8.88
CA ASP A 38 -8.06 12.12 10.25
C ASP A 38 -7.00 11.02 10.42
N LEU A 39 -6.77 10.22 9.36
CA LEU A 39 -5.87 9.07 9.36
C LEU A 39 -5.21 8.89 7.99
N ALA A 40 -3.99 8.34 7.97
CA ALA A 40 -3.30 7.95 6.75
C ALA A 40 -2.81 6.49 6.80
N VAL A 41 -3.15 5.71 5.78
CA VAL A 41 -2.60 4.36 5.58
C VAL A 41 -1.39 4.46 4.65
N ARG A 42 -0.18 4.27 5.20
CA ARG A 42 1.09 4.44 4.49
C ARG A 42 1.97 3.20 4.62
N GLY A 43 2.70 2.90 3.54
CA GLY A 43 3.82 1.97 3.60
C GLY A 43 5.05 2.69 4.16
N GLY A 44 5.78 2.04 5.06
CA GLY A 44 6.97 2.62 5.66
C GLY A 44 7.40 1.88 6.92
N GLY A 45 8.48 2.34 7.54
CA GLY A 45 9.02 1.76 8.76
C GLY A 45 8.29 2.15 10.05
N GLY A 46 7.23 2.97 9.97
CA GLY A 46 6.47 3.45 11.13
C GLY A 46 7.11 4.63 11.88
N HIS A 47 8.30 5.08 11.48
CA HIS A 47 8.98 6.23 12.08
C HIS A 47 8.50 7.55 11.48
N PHE A 48 7.28 7.97 11.84
CA PHE A 48 6.73 9.25 11.43
C PHE A 48 6.80 10.25 12.59
N THR A 49 7.72 11.21 12.51
CA THR A 49 7.96 12.20 13.58
C THR A 49 6.67 12.95 13.94
N GLY A 50 6.35 13.00 15.24
CA GLY A 50 5.17 13.70 15.74
C GLY A 50 3.84 13.00 15.48
N LEU A 51 3.85 11.78 14.95
CA LEU A 51 2.64 11.00 14.67
C LEU A 51 2.64 9.67 15.41
N HIS A 52 1.44 9.20 15.78
CA HIS A 52 1.24 7.83 16.20
C HIS A 52 1.14 6.92 14.97
N ALA A 53 1.91 5.83 14.95
CA ALA A 53 1.91 4.87 13.86
C ALA A 53 1.54 3.48 14.37
N GLU A 54 0.47 2.91 13.80
CA GLU A 54 0.05 1.54 14.07
C GLU A 54 0.36 0.63 12.87
N ARG A 55 0.98 -0.52 13.13
CA ARG A 55 1.29 -1.49 12.08
C ARG A 55 0.04 -2.31 11.73
N LEU A 56 -0.54 -2.04 10.56
CA LEU A 56 -1.71 -2.78 10.06
C LEU A 56 -1.35 -4.16 9.47
N LEU A 57 -0.25 -4.24 8.71
CA LEU A 57 0.20 -5.48 8.07
C LEU A 57 1.69 -5.41 7.71
N GLN A 58 2.30 -6.58 7.54
CA GLN A 58 3.63 -6.71 6.94
C GLN A 58 3.49 -7.11 5.48
N ALA A 59 4.01 -6.28 4.57
CA ALA A 59 4.01 -6.58 3.14
C ALA A 59 5.29 -7.34 2.74
N GLY A 60 5.12 -8.46 2.04
CA GLY A 60 6.21 -9.19 1.40
C GLY A 60 6.24 -8.90 -0.10
N PHE A 61 7.44 -8.89 -0.70
CA PHE A 61 7.63 -8.75 -2.14
C PHE A 61 8.18 -10.05 -2.71
N ALA A 62 7.70 -10.42 -3.89
CA ALA A 62 8.23 -11.50 -4.69
C ALA A 62 8.29 -11.05 -6.16
N PRO A 63 9.30 -11.47 -6.93
CA PRO A 63 9.31 -11.25 -8.36
C PRO A 63 8.12 -11.98 -8.99
N VAL A 64 7.47 -11.33 -9.95
CA VAL A 64 6.41 -11.94 -10.75
C VAL A 64 6.81 -11.88 -12.21
N ALA A 65 6.51 -12.94 -12.94
CA ALA A 65 6.87 -13.08 -14.34
C ALA A 65 5.77 -13.82 -15.09
N SER A 66 5.62 -13.52 -16.38
CA SER A 66 4.72 -14.29 -17.24
C SER A 66 5.23 -15.74 -17.35
N PRO A 67 4.36 -16.76 -17.24
CA PRO A 67 4.74 -18.16 -17.49
C PRO A 67 5.36 -18.39 -18.88
N ARG A 68 5.06 -17.50 -19.84
CA ARG A 68 5.62 -17.55 -21.21
C ARG A 68 7.14 -17.36 -21.26
N LEU A 69 7.75 -16.78 -20.23
CA LEU A 69 9.20 -16.59 -20.12
C LEU A 69 9.95 -17.88 -19.76
N LYS A 70 9.23 -18.96 -19.36
CA LYS A 70 9.79 -20.30 -19.09
C LYS A 70 10.97 -20.31 -18.10
N LEU A 71 10.94 -19.42 -17.11
CA LEU A 71 11.95 -19.35 -16.05
C LEU A 71 11.93 -20.64 -15.21
N ARG A 72 13.11 -21.18 -14.91
CA ARG A 72 13.28 -22.43 -14.14
C ARG A 72 14.01 -22.20 -12.82
N LYS A 73 14.87 -21.18 -12.76
CA LYS A 73 15.63 -20.79 -11.56
C LYS A 73 15.73 -19.27 -11.45
N ALA A 74 16.01 -18.77 -10.24
CA ALA A 74 16.08 -17.33 -9.97
C ALA A 74 17.03 -16.59 -10.93
N GLY A 75 18.18 -17.18 -11.27
CA GLY A 75 19.15 -16.56 -12.18
C GLY A 75 18.67 -16.36 -13.62
N ASP A 76 17.57 -17.00 -14.05
CA ASP A 76 17.05 -16.83 -15.41
C ASP A 76 16.48 -15.43 -15.63
N VAL A 77 16.06 -14.71 -14.58
CA VAL A 77 15.50 -13.36 -14.67
C VAL A 77 16.50 -12.36 -15.26
N ALA A 78 17.81 -12.56 -15.06
CA ALA A 78 18.86 -11.68 -15.55
C ALA A 78 18.95 -11.63 -17.08
N ARG A 79 18.29 -12.56 -17.78
CA ARG A 79 18.23 -12.63 -19.25
C ARG A 79 17.08 -11.82 -19.85
N HIS A 80 16.26 -11.18 -19.01
CA HIS A 80 15.07 -10.45 -19.43
C HIS A 80 15.09 -9.01 -18.91
N PRO A 81 14.41 -8.07 -19.59
CA PRO A 81 14.19 -6.73 -19.05
C PRO A 81 13.51 -6.80 -17.68
N LEU A 82 14.06 -6.09 -16.70
CA LEU A 82 13.51 -6.01 -15.36
C LEU A 82 12.65 -4.75 -15.25
N ILE A 83 11.38 -4.91 -14.90
CA ILE A 83 10.52 -3.77 -14.56
C ILE A 83 10.88 -3.36 -13.13
N HIS A 84 11.52 -2.20 -12.98
CA HIS A 84 11.85 -1.62 -11.69
C HIS A 84 11.01 -0.37 -11.45
N PHE A 85 10.75 -0.10 -10.18
CA PHE A 85 10.11 1.13 -9.73
C PHE A 85 10.99 1.73 -8.64
N ASP A 86 11.44 2.96 -8.86
CA ASP A 86 12.17 3.70 -7.85
C ASP A 86 11.16 4.24 -6.85
N TRP A 87 11.14 3.61 -5.67
CA TRP A 87 10.43 4.17 -4.53
C TRP A 87 11.15 5.45 -4.13
N GLN A 88 10.61 6.60 -4.53
CA GLN A 88 11.00 7.87 -3.93
C GLN A 88 10.70 7.75 -2.43
N ARG A 89 11.75 7.78 -1.62
CA ARG A 89 11.66 7.85 -0.17
C ARG A 89 11.26 9.24 0.27
#